data_AF-A0A9E2D131-F1
#
_entry.id   AF-A0A9E2D131-F1
#
_cell.length_a   1.000
_cell.length_b   1.000
_cell.length_c   1.000
_cell.angle_alpha   90.00
_cell.angle_beta   90.00
_cell.angle_gamma   90.00
#
_symmetry.space_group_name_H-M   'P 1'
#
loop_
_entity.id
_entity.type
_entity.pdbx_description
1 polymer ?
#
loop_
_entity_poly.entity_id
_entity_poly.type
_entity_poly.pdbx_seq_one_letter_code
_entity_poly.pdbx_strand_id
1 'polypeptide(L)'
;MIDDLYNMVAEAIGSFEQTPRLTAFTSKYDYYLAGLTTLNDWEAEGLSLFEGKAGCMACHPSTAQVNADGTITPPLFTDFTYDNLGVPKNFNELVVNCPTDKGLGDRTDIKIPKSEDGKFKVSSLRNIEMTAPYAHNGYFVTLGDIVHFYNTRDVASEDWPLPEVAANVNVTELGDLGLTAEEEAALVAFLQTLTDGFGDMMPNNFVLPPITPLN
;
A
#
# COMPACT_ATOMS: atom_id res chain seq x y z
N MET A 1 -6.06 4.45 -38.46
CA MET A 1 -7.16 3.45 -38.42
C MET A 1 -6.92 2.36 -37.37
N ILE A 2 -5.73 1.75 -37.29
CA ILE A 2 -5.39 0.82 -36.18
C ILE A 2 -4.98 1.59 -34.91
N ASP A 3 -4.11 2.59 -35.03
CA ASP A 3 -3.68 3.41 -33.88
C ASP A 3 -4.86 4.14 -33.22
N ASP A 4 -5.80 4.66 -34.02
CA ASP A 4 -7.01 5.30 -33.51
C ASP A 4 -7.88 4.33 -32.68
N LEU A 5 -7.95 3.05 -33.09
CA LEU A 5 -8.68 2.03 -32.35
C LEU A 5 -7.99 1.73 -31.00
N TYR A 6 -6.66 1.60 -30.98
CA TYR A 6 -5.91 1.41 -29.74
C TYR A 6 -6.08 2.60 -28.77
N ASN A 7 -6.06 3.82 -29.30
CA ASN A 7 -6.29 5.03 -28.51
C ASN A 7 -7.71 5.04 -27.91
N MET A 8 -8.74 4.72 -28.70
CA MET A 8 -10.11 4.66 -28.19
C MET A 8 -10.28 3.59 -27.10
N VAL A 9 -9.62 2.45 -27.23
CA VAL A 9 -9.65 1.40 -26.18
C VAL A 9 -8.96 1.90 -24.91
N ALA A 10 -7.79 2.53 -25.01
CA ALA A 10 -7.09 3.09 -23.87
C ALA A 10 -7.89 4.20 -23.16
N GLU A 11 -8.52 5.09 -23.94
CA GLU A 11 -9.40 6.14 -23.41
C GLU A 11 -10.63 5.56 -22.72
N ALA A 12 -11.24 4.51 -23.27
CA ALA A 12 -12.39 3.84 -22.68
C ALA A 12 -12.03 3.18 -21.33
N ILE A 13 -10.89 2.49 -21.26
CA ILE A 13 -10.39 1.88 -20.01
C ILE A 13 -10.07 2.98 -18.99
N GLY A 14 -9.31 4.00 -19.36
CA GLY A 14 -8.96 5.11 -18.47
C GLY A 14 -10.19 5.84 -17.93
N SER A 15 -11.21 6.04 -18.78
CA SER A 15 -12.48 6.64 -18.36
C SER A 15 -13.25 5.76 -17.37
N PHE A 16 -13.23 4.43 -17.55
CA PHE A 16 -13.84 3.48 -16.62
C PHE A 16 -13.10 3.42 -15.27
N GLU A 17 -11.76 3.43 -15.29
CA GLU A 17 -10.89 3.43 -14.10
C GLU A 17 -11.07 4.68 -13.23
N GLN A 18 -11.53 5.79 -13.81
CA GLN A 18 -11.85 7.03 -13.10
C GLN A 18 -13.27 7.07 -12.50
N THR A 19 -14.08 6.01 -12.68
CA THR A 19 -15.44 6.01 -12.13
C THR A 19 -15.45 5.77 -10.62
N PRO A 20 -16.47 6.27 -9.89
CA PRO A 20 -16.66 5.98 -8.46
C PRO A 20 -16.74 4.48 -8.12
N ARG A 21 -17.00 3.63 -9.12
CA ARG A 21 -17.03 2.18 -8.94
C ARG A 21 -15.68 1.61 -8.54
N LEU A 22 -14.58 2.24 -8.95
CA LEU A 22 -13.21 1.83 -8.63
C LEU A 22 -12.57 2.73 -7.56
N THR A 23 -13.33 3.68 -7.02
CA THR A 23 -12.91 4.62 -5.97
C THR A 23 -14.04 4.79 -4.95
N ALA A 24 -14.51 3.67 -4.38
CA ALA A 24 -15.72 3.63 -3.57
C ALA A 24 -15.58 4.34 -2.21
N PHE A 25 -14.40 4.23 -1.57
CA PHE A 25 -14.13 4.82 -0.24
C PHE A 25 -15.16 4.39 0.82
N THR A 26 -15.42 3.09 0.89
CA THR A 26 -16.47 2.46 1.71
C THR A 26 -15.90 1.54 2.79
N SER A 27 -14.61 1.68 3.13
CA SER A 27 -13.96 0.86 4.14
C SER A 27 -14.37 1.28 5.56
N LYS A 28 -14.11 0.42 6.56
CA LYS A 28 -14.38 0.78 7.96
C LYS A 28 -13.61 2.04 8.36
N TYR A 29 -12.38 2.19 7.88
CA TYR A 29 -11.57 3.37 8.14
C TYR A 29 -12.18 4.64 7.54
N ASP A 30 -12.77 4.58 6.34
CA ASP A 30 -13.48 5.72 5.75
C ASP A 30 -14.68 6.15 6.61
N TYR A 31 -15.44 5.17 7.14
CA TYR A 31 -16.54 5.44 8.07
C TYR A 31 -16.06 5.97 9.42
N TYR A 32 -14.89 5.54 9.88
CA TYR A 32 -14.25 6.06 11.11
C TYR A 32 -13.85 7.53 10.94
N LEU A 33 -13.20 7.88 9.82
CA LEU A 33 -12.85 9.27 9.49
C LEU A 33 -14.10 10.16 9.39
N ALA A 34 -15.22 9.61 8.92
CA ALA A 34 -16.50 10.31 8.84
C ALA A 34 -17.24 10.41 10.21
N GLY A 35 -16.71 9.83 11.29
CA GLY A 35 -17.35 9.79 12.61
C GLY A 35 -18.60 8.91 12.67
N LEU A 36 -18.76 7.98 11.73
CA LEU A 36 -19.92 7.09 11.61
C LEU A 36 -19.72 5.73 12.29
N THR A 37 -18.49 5.40 12.67
CA THR A 37 -18.16 4.18 13.41
C THR A 37 -16.94 4.42 14.30
N THR A 38 -16.61 3.43 15.12
CA THR A 38 -15.40 3.42 15.95
C THR A 38 -14.52 2.23 15.58
N LEU A 39 -13.21 2.43 15.66
CA LEU A 39 -12.26 1.33 15.69
C LEU A 39 -12.38 0.59 17.03
N ASN A 40 -12.20 -0.73 17.02
CA ASN A 40 -12.02 -1.50 18.25
C ASN A 40 -10.60 -1.30 18.80
N ASP A 41 -10.32 -1.84 19.99
CA ASP A 41 -9.05 -1.62 20.67
C ASP A 41 -7.82 -2.06 19.84
N TRP A 42 -7.92 -3.18 19.10
CA TRP A 42 -6.83 -3.68 18.25
C TRP A 42 -6.63 -2.82 17.00
N GLU A 43 -7.71 -2.42 16.35
CA GLU A 43 -7.67 -1.57 15.16
C GLU A 43 -7.16 -0.15 15.51
N ALA A 44 -7.53 0.38 16.67
CA ALA A 44 -7.08 1.67 17.16
C ALA A 44 -5.60 1.64 17.57
N GLU A 45 -5.16 0.57 18.24
CA GLU A 45 -3.73 0.35 18.54
C GLU A 45 -2.92 0.21 17.24
N GLY A 46 -3.43 -0.55 16.28
CA GLY A 46 -2.82 -0.71 14.97
C GLY A 46 -2.67 0.62 14.23
N LEU A 47 -3.69 1.47 14.25
CA LEU A 47 -3.59 2.83 13.72
C LEU A 47 -2.49 3.60 14.47
N SER A 48 -2.50 3.62 15.80
CA SER A 48 -1.47 4.33 16.58
C SER A 48 -0.03 3.86 16.27
N LEU A 49 0.17 2.56 16.06
CA LEU A 49 1.46 2.01 15.65
C LEU A 49 1.84 2.44 14.23
N PHE A 50 0.90 2.38 13.30
CA PHE A 50 1.07 2.78 11.90
C PHE A 50 1.49 4.25 11.77
N GLU A 51 0.90 5.11 12.59
CA GLU A 51 1.17 6.56 12.62
C GLU A 51 2.40 6.93 13.46
N GLY A 52 2.83 6.03 14.34
CA GLY A 52 3.88 6.25 15.33
C GLY A 52 5.04 5.28 15.19
N LYS A 53 5.12 4.32 16.13
CA LYS A 53 6.28 3.43 16.33
C LYS A 53 6.72 2.71 15.06
N ALA A 54 5.78 2.21 14.26
CA ALA A 54 6.07 1.43 13.06
C ALA A 54 6.45 2.31 11.85
N GLY A 55 6.22 3.63 11.91
CA GLY A 55 6.64 4.59 10.88
C GLY A 55 5.95 4.44 9.52
N CYS A 56 4.93 3.59 9.39
CA CYS A 56 4.32 3.24 8.11
C CYS A 56 3.74 4.46 7.36
N MET A 57 3.24 5.45 8.10
CA MET A 57 2.66 6.67 7.52
C MET A 57 3.68 7.49 6.69
N ALA A 58 4.98 7.33 6.91
CA ALA A 58 6.02 8.08 6.19
C ALA A 58 5.92 7.89 4.66
N CYS A 59 5.57 6.67 4.22
CA CYS A 59 5.35 6.35 2.80
C CYS A 59 3.86 6.07 2.48
N HIS A 60 3.07 5.69 3.49
CA HIS A 60 1.65 5.38 3.34
C HIS A 60 0.76 6.34 4.15
N PRO A 61 0.60 7.62 3.73
CA PRO A 61 -0.19 8.59 4.47
C PRO A 61 -1.62 8.13 4.79
N SER A 62 -2.00 8.19 6.08
CA SER A 62 -3.33 7.83 6.60
C SER A 62 -4.29 9.01 6.69
N THR A 63 -3.84 10.22 6.31
CA THR A 63 -4.61 11.46 6.39
C THR A 63 -5.18 11.87 5.03
N ALA A 64 -6.33 12.55 5.05
CA ALA A 64 -6.93 13.10 3.85
C ALA A 64 -6.05 14.23 3.28
N GLN A 65 -5.95 14.30 1.95
CA GLN A 65 -5.19 15.33 1.26
C GLN A 65 -6.12 16.42 0.74
N VAL A 66 -5.73 17.69 0.92
CA VAL A 66 -6.40 18.83 0.29
C VAL A 66 -5.68 19.12 -1.02
N ASN A 67 -6.38 18.93 -2.13
CA ASN A 67 -5.87 19.19 -3.46
C ASN A 67 -5.77 20.70 -3.73
N ALA A 68 -4.98 21.08 -4.74
CA ALA A 68 -4.78 22.48 -5.12
C ALA A 68 -6.08 23.21 -5.54
N ASP A 69 -7.09 22.47 -5.98
CA ASP A 69 -8.42 22.98 -6.35
C ASP A 69 -9.40 23.05 -5.16
N GLY A 70 -8.93 22.71 -3.94
CA GLY A 70 -9.72 22.70 -2.72
C GLY A 70 -10.55 21.43 -2.49
N THR A 71 -10.47 20.44 -3.39
CA THR A 71 -11.12 19.13 -3.17
C THR A 71 -10.37 18.34 -2.10
N ILE A 72 -11.10 17.51 -1.35
CA ILE A 72 -10.53 16.62 -0.32
C ILE A 72 -10.49 15.20 -0.89
N THR A 73 -9.31 14.61 -0.91
CA THR A 73 -9.11 13.21 -1.27
C THR A 73 -8.95 12.39 0.01
N PRO A 74 -9.77 11.35 0.24
CA PRO A 74 -9.53 10.41 1.33
C PRO A 74 -8.13 9.81 1.24
N PRO A 75 -7.53 9.37 2.36
CA PRO A 75 -6.18 8.85 2.36
C PRO A 75 -6.04 7.70 1.37
N LEU A 76 -5.08 7.82 0.46
CA LEU A 76 -4.80 6.79 -0.54
C LEU A 76 -3.80 5.76 -0.01
N PHE A 77 -3.22 5.99 1.17
CA PHE A 77 -2.20 5.12 1.77
C PHE A 77 -1.03 4.85 0.82
N THR A 78 -0.62 5.89 0.10
CA THR A 78 0.57 5.95 -0.74
C THR A 78 0.88 7.41 -1.00
N ASP A 79 2.15 7.76 -0.97
CA ASP A 79 2.68 9.06 -1.41
C ASP A 79 3.11 9.03 -2.89
N PHE A 80 2.93 7.90 -3.57
CA PHE A 80 3.34 7.61 -4.95
C PHE A 80 4.85 7.71 -5.21
N THR A 81 5.68 7.73 -4.16
CA THR A 81 7.13 7.67 -4.28
C THR A 81 7.59 6.25 -4.62
N TYR A 82 8.91 6.07 -4.66
CA TYR A 82 9.56 4.80 -5.01
C TYR A 82 10.60 4.47 -3.96
N ASP A 83 10.56 3.22 -3.47
CA ASP A 83 11.52 2.75 -2.48
C ASP A 83 11.92 1.30 -2.74
N ASN A 84 13.11 0.91 -2.29
CA ASN A 84 13.59 -0.45 -2.29
C ASN A 84 13.54 -1.01 -0.86
N LEU A 85 12.52 -1.83 -0.59
CA LEU A 85 12.35 -2.50 0.69
C LEU A 85 13.35 -3.66 0.90
N GLY A 86 14.05 -4.11 -0.15
CA GLY A 86 14.94 -5.25 -0.09
C GLY A 86 14.21 -6.60 -0.11
N VAL A 87 13.05 -6.66 -0.79
CA VAL A 87 12.28 -7.91 -0.93
C VAL A 87 13.15 -8.99 -1.59
N PRO A 88 13.17 -10.23 -1.07
CA PRO A 88 13.90 -11.31 -1.70
C PRO A 88 13.34 -11.71 -3.05
N LYS A 89 14.15 -12.42 -3.85
CA LYS A 89 13.68 -13.00 -5.11
C LYS A 89 12.64 -14.09 -4.83
N ASN A 90 11.51 -14.04 -5.52
CA ASN A 90 10.53 -15.11 -5.50
C ASN A 90 10.88 -16.21 -6.51
N PHE A 91 10.80 -17.48 -6.08
CA PHE A 91 11.08 -18.66 -6.90
C PHE A 91 9.80 -19.41 -7.32
N ASN A 92 8.63 -18.77 -7.22
CA ASN A 92 7.40 -19.32 -7.76
C ASN A 92 7.50 -19.50 -9.29
N GLU A 93 6.72 -20.46 -9.83
CA GLU A 93 6.81 -20.86 -11.24
C GLU A 93 6.51 -19.73 -12.25
N LEU A 94 5.78 -18.68 -11.85
CA LEU A 94 5.43 -17.55 -12.71
C LEU A 94 6.60 -16.60 -12.93
N VAL A 95 7.52 -16.48 -11.97
CA VAL A 95 8.61 -15.48 -12.00
C VAL A 95 10.01 -16.06 -11.83
N VAL A 96 10.15 -17.36 -11.57
CA VAL A 96 11.46 -18.02 -11.35
C VAL A 96 12.45 -17.83 -12.49
N ASN A 97 11.96 -17.78 -13.74
CA ASN A 97 12.78 -17.60 -14.94
C ASN A 97 12.92 -16.14 -15.37
N CYS A 98 12.32 -15.20 -14.63
CA CYS A 98 12.49 -13.78 -14.92
C CYS A 98 13.91 -13.33 -14.56
N PRO A 99 14.50 -12.43 -15.36
CA PRO A 99 15.72 -11.74 -14.96
C PRO A 99 15.46 -10.94 -13.68
N THR A 100 16.53 -10.50 -13.02
CA THR A 100 16.43 -9.55 -11.90
C THR A 100 15.63 -8.33 -12.32
N ASP A 101 14.54 -8.04 -11.61
CA ASP A 101 13.72 -6.86 -11.82
C ASP A 101 14.29 -5.68 -11.02
N LYS A 102 14.76 -4.63 -11.71
CA LYS A 102 15.27 -3.42 -11.04
C LYS A 102 14.19 -2.38 -10.80
N GLY A 103 12.93 -2.69 -11.06
CA GLY A 103 11.81 -1.77 -10.89
C GLY A 103 12.01 -0.50 -11.71
N LEU A 104 11.99 0.66 -11.04
CA LEU A 104 12.19 1.96 -11.67
C LEU A 104 13.52 2.06 -12.44
N GLY A 105 14.57 1.37 -11.98
CA GLY A 105 15.90 1.37 -12.62
C GLY A 105 15.94 0.79 -14.04
N ASP A 106 14.97 -0.04 -14.43
CA ASP A 106 14.90 -0.63 -15.79
C ASP A 106 14.07 0.19 -16.78
N ARG A 107 13.47 1.31 -16.36
CA ARG A 107 12.71 2.21 -17.26
C ARG A 107 13.63 2.90 -18.25
N THR A 108 13.57 2.50 -19.53
CA THR A 108 14.41 3.08 -20.60
C THR A 108 13.82 4.34 -21.24
N ASP A 109 12.51 4.54 -21.09
CA ASP A 109 11.76 5.69 -21.61
C ASP A 109 11.97 6.96 -20.77
N ILE A 110 12.52 6.80 -19.56
CA ILE A 110 12.89 7.88 -18.67
C ILE A 110 14.39 7.73 -18.39
N LYS A 111 15.16 8.82 -18.41
CA LYS A 111 16.58 8.75 -18.06
C LYS A 111 16.73 8.61 -16.54
N ILE A 112 16.67 7.37 -16.05
CA ILE A 112 16.72 7.06 -14.62
C ILE A 112 18.18 6.79 -14.17
N PRO A 113 18.63 7.39 -13.06
CA PRO A 113 19.95 7.08 -12.49
C PRO A 113 19.96 5.68 -11.83
N LYS A 114 21.14 5.04 -11.76
CA LYS A 114 21.32 3.76 -11.05
C LYS A 114 20.95 3.79 -9.56
N SER A 115 20.78 4.98 -8.98
CA SER A 115 20.26 5.17 -7.63
C SER A 115 18.80 4.74 -7.47
N GLU A 116 18.10 4.43 -8.57
CA GLU A 116 16.73 3.90 -8.54
C GLU A 116 16.66 2.38 -8.74
N ASP A 117 17.79 1.70 -8.95
CA ASP A 117 17.83 0.24 -9.08
C ASP A 117 17.19 -0.41 -7.84
N GLY A 118 16.21 -1.29 -8.06
CA GLY A 118 15.49 -2.04 -7.03
C GLY A 118 14.28 -1.30 -6.43
N LYS A 119 14.03 -0.04 -6.81
CA LYS A 119 12.91 0.72 -6.24
C LYS A 119 11.61 0.45 -6.97
N PHE A 120 10.55 0.22 -6.20
CA PHE A 120 9.19 0.06 -6.70
C PHE A 120 8.28 1.14 -6.15
N LYS A 121 7.23 1.47 -6.90
CA LYS A 121 6.24 2.45 -6.47
C LYS A 121 5.58 1.99 -5.17
N VAL A 122 5.53 2.87 -4.19
CA VAL A 122 4.77 2.65 -2.96
C VAL A 122 3.30 2.44 -3.35
N SER A 123 2.78 1.25 -3.09
CA SER A 123 1.42 0.88 -3.52
C SER A 123 0.38 1.33 -2.49
N SER A 124 -0.85 1.59 -2.93
CA SER A 124 -1.94 1.88 -2.00
C SER A 124 -2.20 0.67 -1.11
N LEU A 125 -2.50 0.90 0.17
CA LEU A 125 -2.92 -0.14 1.11
C LEU A 125 -4.45 -0.32 1.16
N ARG A 126 -5.22 0.38 0.32
CA ARG A 126 -6.67 0.14 0.22
C ARG A 126 -6.92 -1.26 -0.34
N ASN A 127 -7.85 -1.99 0.29
CA ASN A 127 -8.18 -3.39 -0.03
C ASN A 127 -7.00 -4.37 0.12
N ILE A 128 -5.94 -4.02 0.87
CA ILE A 128 -4.73 -4.83 0.97
C ILE A 128 -5.00 -6.26 1.48
N GLU A 129 -5.95 -6.45 2.40
CA GLU A 129 -6.34 -7.77 2.88
C GLU A 129 -6.78 -8.73 1.75
N MET A 130 -7.35 -8.20 0.67
CA MET A 130 -7.97 -8.97 -0.40
C MET A 130 -7.04 -9.26 -1.58
N THR A 131 -5.78 -8.79 -1.52
CA THR A 131 -4.86 -8.79 -2.67
C THR A 131 -3.59 -9.59 -2.44
N ALA A 132 -3.65 -10.62 -1.59
CA ALA A 132 -2.56 -11.58 -1.48
C ALA A 132 -2.27 -12.25 -2.85
N PRO A 133 -1.02 -12.66 -3.14
CA PRO A 133 0.18 -12.47 -2.32
C PRO A 133 0.77 -11.05 -2.41
N TYR A 134 1.72 -10.72 -1.54
CA TYR A 134 2.21 -9.35 -1.33
C TYR A 134 3.63 -9.10 -1.86
N ALA A 135 3.97 -7.81 -1.96
CA ALA A 135 5.11 -7.24 -2.68
C ALA A 135 5.03 -7.40 -4.20
N HIS A 136 5.94 -6.73 -4.93
CA HIS A 136 5.90 -6.65 -6.40
C HIS A 136 6.02 -8.02 -7.09
N ASN A 137 6.63 -9.00 -6.43
CA ASN A 137 6.86 -10.34 -6.94
C ASN A 137 6.04 -11.43 -6.21
N GLY A 138 5.11 -11.05 -5.33
CA GLY A 138 4.25 -11.97 -4.60
C GLY A 138 4.99 -12.88 -3.61
N TYR A 139 6.13 -12.43 -3.06
CA TYR A 139 6.98 -13.24 -2.16
C TYR A 139 6.27 -13.65 -0.86
N PHE A 140 5.48 -12.73 -0.29
CA PHE A 140 4.81 -12.93 0.98
C PHE A 140 3.40 -13.47 0.76
N VAL A 141 3.04 -14.56 1.44
CA VAL A 141 1.75 -15.23 1.23
C VAL A 141 0.65 -14.53 2.03
N THR A 142 0.97 -14.08 3.24
CA THR A 142 0.01 -13.46 4.15
C THR A 142 0.36 -12.00 4.44
N LEU A 143 -0.65 -11.23 4.87
CA LEU A 143 -0.47 -9.85 5.29
C LEU A 143 0.45 -9.77 6.52
N GLY A 144 0.39 -10.77 7.40
CA GLY A 144 1.30 -10.91 8.52
C GLY A 144 2.76 -11.11 8.08
N ASP A 145 3.01 -11.92 7.04
CA ASP A 145 4.38 -12.18 6.56
C ASP A 145 5.09 -10.89 6.11
N ILE A 146 4.38 -10.03 5.37
CA ILE A 146 4.97 -8.76 4.91
C ILE A 146 5.11 -7.77 6.07
N VAL A 147 4.16 -7.69 7.00
CA VAL A 147 4.29 -6.84 8.21
C VAL A 147 5.49 -7.28 9.05
N HIS A 148 5.66 -8.59 9.24
CA HIS A 148 6.78 -9.16 9.96
C HIS A 148 8.11 -8.87 9.26
N PHE A 149 8.14 -8.91 7.92
CA PHE A 149 9.32 -8.52 7.15
C PHE A 149 9.70 -7.04 7.37
N TYR A 150 8.74 -6.12 7.37
CA TYR A 150 9.01 -4.71 7.71
C TYR A 150 9.60 -4.56 9.11
N ASN A 151 9.08 -5.33 10.08
CA ASN A 151 9.56 -5.29 11.46
C ASN A 151 10.98 -5.84 11.61
N THR A 152 11.34 -6.88 10.86
CA THR A 152 12.47 -7.73 11.24
C THR A 152 13.51 -8.04 10.15
N ARG A 153 13.38 -7.49 8.93
CA ARG A 153 14.33 -7.72 7.82
C ARG A 153 15.81 -7.60 8.25
N ASP A 154 16.13 -6.62 9.09
CA ASP A 154 17.49 -6.31 9.56
C ASP A 154 17.82 -6.93 10.93
N VAL A 155 16.90 -7.70 11.51
CA VAL A 155 17.12 -8.45 12.73
C VAL A 155 17.88 -9.74 12.39
N ALA A 156 19.15 -9.80 12.82
CA ALA A 156 20.06 -10.88 12.44
C ALA A 156 19.58 -12.31 12.78
N SER A 157 18.66 -12.47 13.74
CA SER A 157 18.12 -13.79 14.11
C SER A 157 17.01 -14.30 13.21
N GLU A 158 16.39 -13.46 12.37
CA GLU A 158 15.29 -13.87 11.48
C GLU A 158 15.78 -14.52 10.17
N ASP A 159 17.06 -14.36 9.82
CA ASP A 159 17.72 -15.03 8.70
C ASP A 159 16.97 -14.89 7.35
N TRP A 160 16.45 -13.69 7.07
CA TRP A 160 15.80 -13.39 5.80
C TRP A 160 16.77 -13.58 4.61
N PRO A 161 16.30 -14.15 3.48
CA PRO A 161 17.15 -14.25 2.30
C PRO A 161 17.57 -12.87 1.78
N LEU A 162 18.71 -12.84 1.07
CA LEU A 162 19.22 -11.61 0.50
C LEU A 162 18.21 -10.95 -0.45
N PRO A 163 18.16 -9.61 -0.51
CA PRO A 163 17.31 -8.87 -1.43
C PRO A 163 17.63 -9.23 -2.89
N GLU A 164 16.61 -9.26 -3.75
CA GLU A 164 16.81 -9.46 -5.19
C GLU A 164 17.73 -8.38 -5.79
N VAL A 165 17.58 -7.14 -5.32
CA VAL A 165 18.46 -6.02 -5.63
C VAL A 165 18.95 -5.39 -4.33
N ALA A 166 20.23 -5.62 -4.00
CA ALA A 166 20.86 -5.09 -2.78
C ALA A 166 21.22 -3.61 -2.85
N ALA A 167 21.22 -3.00 -4.05
CA ALA A 167 21.48 -1.57 -4.20
C ALA A 167 20.29 -0.74 -3.71
N ASN A 168 20.57 0.40 -3.09
CA ASN A 168 19.56 1.40 -2.71
C ASN A 168 18.47 0.92 -1.73
N VAL A 169 18.68 -0.21 -1.03
CA VAL A 169 17.75 -0.69 0.01
C VAL A 169 17.65 0.36 1.11
N ASN A 170 16.42 0.71 1.50
CA ASN A 170 16.18 1.64 2.60
C ASN A 170 16.45 0.94 3.95
N VAL A 171 17.46 1.43 4.65
CA VAL A 171 17.91 0.98 5.98
C VAL A 171 17.79 2.08 7.03
N THR A 172 17.12 3.20 6.70
CA THR A 172 17.06 4.38 7.57
C THR A 172 15.85 4.31 8.50
N GLU A 173 14.72 3.83 7.99
CA GLU A 173 13.40 4.00 8.63
C GLU A 173 12.64 2.68 8.86
N LEU A 174 13.24 1.53 8.50
CA LEU A 174 12.59 0.21 8.55
C LEU A 174 13.60 -0.94 8.63
N GLY A 175 13.14 -2.15 9.01
CA GLY A 175 13.93 -3.37 9.06
C GLY A 175 14.24 -3.92 10.45
N ASP A 176 14.27 -3.08 11.49
CA ASP A 176 14.32 -3.49 12.91
C ASP A 176 13.45 -2.51 13.73
N LEU A 177 12.14 -2.69 13.62
CA LEU A 177 11.16 -1.77 14.23
C LEU A 177 10.91 -2.08 15.72
N GLY A 178 11.40 -3.22 16.21
CA GLY A 178 11.22 -3.66 17.59
C GLY A 178 9.76 -3.85 17.99
N LEU A 179 8.90 -4.23 17.03
CA LEU A 179 7.50 -4.54 17.30
C LEU A 179 7.36 -5.93 17.93
N THR A 180 6.45 -6.07 18.89
CA THR A 180 6.04 -7.37 19.42
C THR A 180 5.05 -8.06 18.48
N ALA A 181 4.82 -9.35 18.68
CA ALA A 181 3.83 -10.10 17.91
C ALA A 181 2.41 -9.51 18.07
N GLU A 182 2.08 -8.99 19.25
CA GLU A 182 0.80 -8.28 19.47
C GLU A 182 0.73 -6.97 18.69
N GLU A 183 1.81 -6.19 18.64
CA GLU A 183 1.86 -4.95 17.86
C GLU A 183 1.75 -5.23 16.35
N GLU A 184 2.41 -6.28 15.84
CA GLU A 184 2.23 -6.74 14.45
C GLU A 184 0.78 -7.17 14.18
N ALA A 185 0.16 -7.91 15.10
CA ALA A 185 -1.24 -8.32 14.96
C ALA A 185 -2.21 -7.11 14.98
N ALA A 186 -1.92 -6.10 15.80
CA ALA A 186 -2.68 -4.85 15.82
C ALA A 186 -2.56 -4.09 14.50
N LEU A 187 -1.35 -3.97 13.93
CA LEU A 187 -1.13 -3.41 12.60
C LEU A 187 -1.94 -4.14 11.54
N VAL A 188 -1.92 -5.48 11.53
CA VAL A 188 -2.74 -6.27 10.60
C VAL A 188 -4.22 -5.96 10.81
N ALA A 189 -4.72 -5.91 12.05
CA ALA A 189 -6.11 -5.58 12.33
C ALA A 189 -6.49 -4.19 11.78
N PHE A 190 -5.62 -3.18 11.91
CA PHE A 190 -5.82 -1.88 11.29
C PHE A 190 -5.85 -1.95 9.75
N LEU A 191 -4.93 -2.65 9.12
CA LEU A 191 -4.88 -2.78 7.65
C LEU A 191 -6.14 -3.44 7.07
N GLN A 192 -6.76 -4.37 7.80
CA GLN A 192 -8.04 -4.98 7.42
C GLN A 192 -9.20 -3.97 7.42
N THR A 193 -9.11 -2.89 8.19
CA THR A 193 -10.13 -1.82 8.17
C THR A 193 -10.16 -1.03 6.86
N LEU A 194 -9.14 -1.20 6.00
CA LEU A 194 -8.97 -0.52 4.72
C LEU A 194 -9.67 -1.23 3.56
N THR A 195 -10.39 -2.32 3.84
CA THR A 195 -11.17 -3.08 2.86
C THR A 195 -12.54 -2.44 2.63
N ASP A 196 -12.86 -2.11 1.38
CA ASP A 196 -14.14 -1.56 0.94
C ASP A 196 -15.31 -2.53 1.23
N GLY A 197 -16.54 -1.99 1.27
CA GLY A 197 -17.76 -2.77 1.50
C GLY A 197 -18.18 -2.89 2.98
N PHE A 198 -17.54 -2.16 3.89
CA PHE A 198 -17.98 -2.10 5.31
C PHE A 198 -19.45 -1.65 5.43
N GLY A 199 -19.85 -0.74 4.55
CA GLY A 199 -21.18 -0.16 4.48
C GLY A 199 -22.21 -0.90 3.63
N ASP A 200 -21.89 -2.00 2.94
CA ASP A 200 -22.87 -2.76 2.13
C ASP A 200 -23.93 -3.50 2.98
N MET A 201 -23.90 -3.29 4.31
CA MET A 201 -25.02 -3.54 5.23
C MET A 201 -26.00 -2.33 5.37
N MET A 202 -25.82 -1.24 4.63
CA MET A 202 -26.63 -0.02 4.65
C MET A 202 -27.17 0.33 3.24
N PRO A 203 -28.35 0.96 3.11
CA PRO A 203 -29.08 1.08 1.84
C PRO A 203 -28.42 2.01 0.80
N ASN A 204 -28.62 1.67 -0.49
CA ASN A 204 -28.05 2.21 -1.74
C ASN A 204 -27.95 3.74 -1.95
N ASN A 205 -28.42 4.59 -1.04
CA ASN A 205 -28.47 6.06 -1.21
C ASN A 205 -27.73 6.84 -0.11
N PHE A 206 -26.85 6.21 0.66
CA PHE A 206 -26.03 6.93 1.63
C PHE A 206 -24.89 7.67 0.92
N VAL A 207 -24.97 9.01 0.91
CA VAL A 207 -23.87 9.87 0.50
C VAL A 207 -22.99 10.06 1.72
N LEU A 208 -21.70 9.71 1.63
CA LEU A 208 -20.74 9.99 2.69
C LEU A 208 -20.82 11.49 3.05
N PRO A 209 -20.93 11.85 4.34
CA PRO A 209 -20.86 13.25 4.72
C PRO A 209 -19.52 13.83 4.22
N PRO A 210 -19.46 15.12 3.84
CA PRO A 210 -18.20 15.76 3.49
C PRO A 210 -17.19 15.51 4.61
N ILE A 211 -16.08 14.87 4.26
CA ILE A 211 -15.02 14.48 5.20
C ILE A 211 -14.46 15.79 5.77
N THR A 212 -14.87 16.13 6.98
CA THR A 212 -14.23 17.21 7.73
C THR A 212 -12.82 16.76 8.08
N PRO A 213 -11.77 17.58 7.82
CA PRO A 213 -10.43 17.28 8.29
C PRO A 213 -10.48 17.00 9.80
N LEU A 214 -9.91 15.88 10.23
CA LEU A 214 -9.61 15.69 11.64
C LEU A 214 -8.60 16.79 12.02
N ASN A 215 -9.00 17.63 12.97
CA ASN A 215 -8.22 18.78 13.45
C ASN A 215 -6.88 18.36 14.05
#